data_AF-A0A497M2L9-F1
#
_entry.id   AF-A0A497M2L9-F1
#
_cell.length_a   1.000
_cell.length_b   1.000
_cell.length_c   1.000
_cell.angle_alpha   90.00
_cell.angle_beta   90.00
_cell.angle_gamma   90.00
#
_symmetry.space_group_name_H-M   'P 1'
#
loop_
_entity.id
_entity.type
_entity.pdbx_description
1 polymer ?
#
loop_
_entity_poly.entity_id
_entity_poly.type
_entity_poly.pdbx_seq_one_letter_code
_entity_poly.pdbx_strand_id
1 'polypeptide(L)'
;MKKFRRSLRGQMRVIETVLASFVIIFAISFLSTIVISPPSETYEVTDLEKLGHNVLYELDSQGVLEEFVYSESWGNLTAALRVLLPTSVYFSLDIYDVDGNLLNEGYPIVYGDWTAISDSEYIASISYVLPGNGTCYDPRILELKLVRG
;
A
#
# COMPACT_ATOMS: atom_id res chain seq x y z
N MET A 1 74.69 3.08 -2.92
CA MET A 1 73.34 3.40 -2.38
C MET A 1 72.18 2.66 -3.09
N LYS A 2 72.30 1.36 -3.46
CA LYS A 2 71.24 0.62 -4.20
C LYS A 2 70.29 -0.20 -3.29
N LYS A 3 70.68 -0.47 -2.03
CA LYS A 3 69.92 -1.35 -1.10
C LYS A 3 68.71 -0.66 -0.46
N PHE A 4 68.73 0.66 -0.25
CA PHE A 4 67.67 1.41 0.44
C PHE A 4 66.39 1.57 -0.39
N ARG A 5 66.49 1.63 -1.73
CA ARG A 5 65.31 1.75 -2.61
C ARG A 5 64.46 0.48 -2.68
N ARG A 6 65.02 -0.70 -2.38
CA ARG A 6 64.27 -1.97 -2.38
C ARG A 6 63.38 -2.15 -1.15
N SER A 7 63.81 -1.67 0.03
CA SER A 7 62.98 -1.75 1.25
C SER A 7 61.76 -0.84 1.15
N LEU A 8 61.90 0.37 0.61
CA LEU A 8 60.79 1.31 0.38
C LEU A 8 59.72 0.73 -0.57
N ARG A 9 60.14 0.04 -1.64
CA ARG A 9 59.22 -0.60 -2.59
C ARG A 9 58.47 -1.79 -1.99
N GLY A 10 59.13 -2.54 -1.10
CA GLY A 10 58.50 -3.64 -0.35
C GLY A 10 57.51 -3.11 0.69
N GLN A 11 57.90 -2.08 1.43
CA GLN A 11 57.04 -1.42 2.41
C GLN A 11 55.78 -0.82 1.77
N MET A 12 55.89 -0.23 0.58
CA MET A 12 54.74 0.31 -0.15
C MET A 12 53.71 -0.76 -0.54
N ARG A 13 54.14 -1.95 -0.95
CA ARG A 13 53.24 -3.08 -1.22
C ARG A 13 52.53 -3.57 0.04
N VAL A 14 53.20 -3.56 1.19
CA VAL A 14 52.59 -3.94 2.47
C VAL A 14 51.51 -2.92 2.87
N ILE A 15 51.81 -1.62 2.74
CA ILE A 15 50.84 -0.55 3.02
C ILE A 15 49.62 -0.67 2.11
N GLU A 16 49.84 -0.91 0.82
CA GLU A 16 48.75 -1.12 -0.16
C GLU A 16 47.87 -2.32 0.21
N THR A 17 48.48 -3.43 0.61
CA THR A 17 47.74 -4.64 1.00
C THR A 17 46.91 -4.41 2.27
N VAL A 18 47.47 -3.70 3.26
CA VAL A 18 46.77 -3.34 4.49
C VAL A 18 45.60 -2.39 4.18
N LEU A 19 45.82 -1.38 3.35
CA LEU A 19 44.78 -0.43 2.96
C LEU A 19 43.66 -1.11 2.16
N ALA A 20 43.98 -1.99 1.22
CA ALA A 20 43.00 -2.79 0.49
C ALA A 20 42.18 -3.67 1.43
N SER A 21 42.81 -4.26 2.46
CA SER A 21 42.11 -5.07 3.46
C SER A 21 41.12 -4.23 4.27
N PHE A 22 41.50 -3.00 4.66
CA PHE A 22 40.60 -2.06 5.31
C PHE A 22 39.41 -1.68 4.43
N VAL A 23 39.63 -1.41 3.15
CA VAL A 23 38.54 -1.10 2.19
C VAL A 23 37.56 -2.26 2.08
N ILE A 24 38.06 -3.50 2.01
CA ILE A 24 37.21 -4.70 1.92
C ILE A 24 36.39 -4.88 3.20
N ILE A 25 37.02 -4.78 4.38
CA ILE A 25 36.32 -4.92 5.67
C ILE A 25 35.27 -3.81 5.85
N PHE A 26 35.60 -2.59 5.46
CA PHE A 26 34.69 -1.46 5.48
C PHE A 26 33.50 -1.74 4.56
N ALA A 27 33.72 -2.14 3.31
CA ALA A 27 32.66 -2.48 2.37
C ALA A 27 31.74 -3.60 2.89
N ILE A 28 32.31 -4.65 3.50
CA ILE A 28 31.53 -5.75 4.10
C ILE A 28 30.69 -5.26 5.29
N SER A 29 31.21 -4.33 6.08
CA SER A 29 30.49 -3.76 7.24
C SER A 29 29.21 -3.01 6.85
N PHE A 30 29.13 -2.46 5.63
CA PHE A 30 27.92 -1.81 5.12
C PHE A 30 26.95 -2.75 4.39
N LEU A 31 27.34 -4.01 4.13
CA LEU A 31 26.42 -4.95 3.47
C LEU A 31 25.13 -5.12 4.25
N SER A 32 25.17 -5.16 5.59
CA SER A 32 23.98 -5.27 6.44
C SER A 32 23.06 -4.04 6.37
N THR A 33 23.56 -2.87 5.95
CA THR A 33 22.75 -1.65 5.75
C THR A 33 22.14 -1.54 4.37
N ILE A 34 22.64 -2.32 3.40
CA ILE A 34 22.22 -2.29 1.99
C ILE A 34 21.36 -3.51 1.64
N VAL A 35 21.40 -4.58 2.45
CA VAL A 35 20.43 -5.67 2.35
C VAL A 35 19.09 -5.16 2.89
N ILE A 36 18.37 -4.46 2.04
CA ILE A 36 16.92 -4.36 2.13
C ILE A 36 16.43 -5.78 1.83
N SER A 37 16.16 -6.57 2.87
CA SER A 37 15.33 -7.76 2.68
C SER A 37 14.09 -7.29 1.92
N PRO A 38 13.66 -7.97 0.83
CA PRO A 38 12.38 -7.64 0.23
C PRO A 38 11.36 -7.65 1.37
N PRO A 39 10.65 -6.53 1.63
CA PRO A 39 9.69 -6.49 2.71
C PRO A 39 8.75 -7.66 2.47
N SER A 40 8.67 -8.55 3.44
CA SER A 40 7.89 -9.78 3.39
C SER A 40 6.41 -9.41 3.26
N GLU A 41 5.89 -9.20 2.05
CA GLU A 41 4.46 -8.96 1.73
C GLU A 41 3.67 -8.09 2.73
N THR A 42 4.35 -7.17 3.43
CA THR A 42 3.73 -6.31 4.43
C THR A 42 3.37 -5.02 3.73
N TYR A 43 2.21 -5.01 3.05
CA TYR A 43 1.63 -3.82 2.44
C TYR A 43 1.54 -2.68 3.47
N GLU A 44 2.41 -1.67 3.39
CA GLU A 44 2.32 -0.51 4.29
C GLU A 44 0.91 0.10 4.22
N VAL A 45 0.46 0.84 5.23
CA VAL A 45 -0.88 1.48 5.20
C VAL A 45 -1.07 2.27 3.90
N THR A 46 0.01 2.91 3.44
CA THR A 46 0.10 3.62 2.17
C THR A 46 -0.14 2.73 0.94
N ASP A 47 0.21 1.45 1.00
CA ASP A 47 -0.05 0.51 -0.09
C ASP A 47 -1.48 -0.04 -0.06
N LEU A 48 -2.08 -0.20 1.13
CA LEU A 48 -3.51 -0.50 1.26
C LEU A 48 -4.37 0.68 0.77
N GLU A 49 -3.97 1.91 1.06
CA GLU A 49 -4.63 3.12 0.53
C GLU A 49 -4.56 3.18 -1.00
N LYS A 50 -3.38 2.93 -1.59
CA LYS A 50 -3.23 2.85 -3.05
C LYS A 50 -4.07 1.73 -3.65
N LEU A 51 -4.09 0.56 -3.01
CA LEU A 51 -4.89 -0.58 -3.44
C LEU A 51 -6.38 -0.22 -3.45
N GLY A 52 -6.89 0.35 -2.35
CA GLY A 52 -8.29 0.77 -2.24
C GLY A 52 -8.67 1.82 -3.27
N HIS A 53 -7.83 2.84 -3.45
CA HIS A 53 -8.06 3.87 -4.46
C HIS A 53 -8.05 3.28 -5.88
N ASN A 54 -7.11 2.39 -6.20
CA ASN A 54 -7.04 1.76 -7.52
C ASN A 54 -8.27 0.89 -7.79
N VAL A 55 -8.77 0.15 -6.80
CA VAL A 55 -9.98 -0.68 -6.95
C VAL A 55 -11.21 0.19 -7.20
N LEU A 56 -11.40 1.26 -6.42
CA LEU A 56 -12.53 2.19 -6.63
C LEU A 56 -12.42 2.89 -7.98
N TYR A 57 -11.23 3.36 -8.34
CA TYR A 57 -10.98 3.99 -9.65
C TYR A 57 -11.24 3.04 -10.82
N GLU A 58 -10.82 1.77 -10.73
CA GLU A 58 -11.06 0.79 -11.78
C GLU A 58 -12.57 0.55 -11.97
N LEU A 59 -13.32 0.35 -10.87
CA LEU A 59 -14.78 0.19 -10.92
C LEU A 59 -15.48 1.42 -11.51
N ASP A 60 -15.02 2.63 -11.16
CA ASP A 60 -15.55 3.88 -11.67
C ASP A 60 -15.25 4.07 -13.16
N SER A 61 -14.02 3.75 -13.58
CA SER A 61 -13.60 3.85 -14.98
C SER A 61 -14.39 2.93 -15.92
N GLN A 62 -14.93 1.84 -15.38
CA GLN A 62 -15.79 0.90 -16.10
C GLN A 62 -17.28 1.28 -16.03
N GLY A 63 -17.64 2.34 -15.31
CA GLY A 63 -19.04 2.76 -15.05
C GLY A 63 -19.79 1.86 -14.06
N VAL A 64 -19.12 0.84 -13.53
CA VAL A 64 -19.71 -0.17 -12.64
C VAL A 64 -19.95 0.40 -11.25
N LEU A 65 -19.03 1.25 -10.76
CA LEU A 65 -19.17 1.88 -9.45
C LEU A 65 -20.40 2.78 -9.42
N GLU A 66 -20.54 3.64 -10.43
CA GLU A 66 -21.71 4.49 -10.63
C GLU A 66 -22.99 3.65 -10.70
N GLU A 67 -23.04 2.63 -11.57
CA GLU A 67 -24.21 1.77 -11.72
C GLU A 67 -24.65 1.17 -10.38
N PHE A 68 -23.75 0.54 -9.63
CA PHE A 68 -24.10 -0.12 -8.37
C PHE A 68 -24.47 0.86 -7.27
N VAL A 69 -23.83 2.04 -7.24
CA VAL A 69 -24.13 3.03 -6.21
C VAL A 69 -25.50 3.67 -6.44
N TYR A 70 -25.79 4.15 -7.65
CA TYR A 70 -27.07 4.82 -7.92
C TYR A 70 -28.26 3.85 -8.04
N SER A 71 -28.02 2.58 -8.36
CA SER A 71 -29.07 1.54 -8.31
C SER A 71 -29.24 0.91 -6.93
N GLU A 72 -28.49 1.37 -5.92
CA GLU A 72 -28.48 0.83 -4.55
C GLU A 72 -28.20 -0.68 -4.51
N SER A 73 -27.40 -1.17 -5.45
CA SER A 73 -27.07 -2.58 -5.60
C SER A 73 -25.91 -2.99 -4.69
N TRP A 74 -26.09 -2.79 -3.37
CA TRP A 74 -25.06 -2.99 -2.35
C TRP A 74 -24.46 -4.40 -2.36
N GLY A 75 -25.29 -5.41 -2.65
CA GLY A 75 -24.83 -6.80 -2.77
C GLY A 75 -23.86 -7.01 -3.94
N ASN A 76 -24.15 -6.40 -5.09
CA ASN A 76 -23.28 -6.48 -6.27
C ASN A 76 -21.98 -5.69 -6.04
N LEU A 77 -22.06 -4.52 -5.40
CA LEU A 77 -20.89 -3.74 -5.00
C LEU A 77 -20.00 -4.53 -4.02
N THR A 78 -20.60 -5.18 -3.02
CA THR A 78 -19.87 -6.06 -2.09
C THR A 78 -19.17 -7.19 -2.84
N ALA A 79 -19.87 -7.86 -3.76
CA ALA A 79 -19.30 -8.95 -4.55
C ALA A 79 -18.13 -8.49 -5.43
N ALA A 80 -18.27 -7.34 -6.09
CA ALA A 80 -17.22 -6.76 -6.91
C ALA A 80 -15.96 -6.43 -6.07
N LEU A 81 -16.13 -5.78 -4.92
CA LEU A 81 -15.02 -5.50 -4.00
C LEU A 81 -14.33 -6.78 -3.52
N ARG A 82 -15.07 -7.86 -3.24
CA ARG A 82 -14.49 -9.16 -2.84
C ARG A 82 -13.69 -9.85 -3.94
N VAL A 83 -13.99 -9.57 -5.21
CA VAL A 83 -13.25 -10.12 -6.35
C VAL A 83 -11.99 -9.32 -6.63
N LEU A 84 -12.05 -7.99 -6.46
CA LEU A 84 -10.94 -7.09 -6.78
C LEU A 84 -9.93 -6.95 -5.63
N LEU A 85 -10.38 -7.04 -4.38
CA LEU A 85 -9.49 -7.00 -3.22
C LEU A 85 -8.89 -8.38 -2.96
N PRO A 86 -7.61 -8.46 -2.54
CA PRO A 86 -7.00 -9.71 -2.11
C PRO A 86 -7.77 -10.35 -0.95
N THR A 87 -7.77 -11.67 -0.87
CA THR A 87 -8.48 -12.42 0.18
C THR A 87 -7.94 -12.17 1.60
N SER A 88 -6.72 -11.65 1.71
CA SER A 88 -6.07 -11.24 2.97
C SER A 88 -6.43 -9.82 3.43
N VAL A 89 -7.35 -9.14 2.74
CA VAL A 89 -7.80 -7.79 3.08
C VAL A 89 -9.27 -7.83 3.48
N TYR A 90 -9.54 -7.36 4.70
CA TYR A 90 -10.88 -7.07 5.19
C TYR A 90 -11.25 -5.64 4.85
N PHE A 91 -12.53 -5.40 4.60
CA PHE A 91 -12.99 -4.08 4.20
C PHE A 91 -14.35 -3.74 4.76
N SER A 92 -14.59 -2.44 4.95
CA SER A 92 -15.92 -1.87 5.13
C SER A 92 -16.09 -0.64 4.24
N LEU A 93 -17.26 -0.49 3.62
CA LEU A 93 -17.60 0.67 2.80
C LEU A 93 -18.86 1.35 3.33
N ASP A 94 -18.73 2.63 3.62
CA ASP A 94 -19.83 3.52 3.96
C ASP A 94 -20.05 4.49 2.78
N ILE A 95 -21.30 4.75 2.42
CA ILE A 95 -21.65 5.63 1.30
C ILE A 95 -22.53 6.75 1.82
N TYR A 96 -22.12 7.98 1.58
CA TYR A 96 -22.81 9.18 2.03
C TYR A 96 -23.29 10.02 0.84
N ASP A 97 -24.39 10.74 1.06
CA ASP A 97 -24.75 11.88 0.20
C ASP A 97 -23.97 13.14 0.57
N VAL A 98 -24.22 14.23 -0.15
CA VAL A 98 -23.62 15.55 0.10
C VAL A 98 -24.04 16.18 1.44
N ASP A 99 -25.17 15.75 2.00
CA ASP A 99 -25.69 16.22 3.27
C ASP A 99 -25.12 15.40 4.45
N GLY A 100 -24.38 14.33 4.17
CA GLY A 100 -23.75 13.44 5.16
C GLY A 100 -24.66 12.31 5.64
N ASN A 101 -25.79 12.04 4.96
CA ASN A 101 -26.65 10.92 5.30
C ASN A 101 -26.05 9.62 4.77
N LEU A 102 -26.02 8.59 5.62
CA LEU A 102 -25.58 7.25 5.24
C LEU A 102 -26.63 6.59 4.34
N LEU A 103 -26.28 6.35 3.07
CA LEU A 103 -27.18 5.82 2.05
C LEU A 103 -27.35 4.30 2.15
N ASN A 104 -26.32 3.58 2.61
CA ASN A 104 -26.37 2.13 2.79
C ASN A 104 -26.79 1.73 4.22
N GLU A 105 -27.57 2.57 4.91
CA GLU A 105 -28.11 2.24 6.23
C GLU A 105 -28.96 0.96 6.17
N GLY A 106 -28.66 0.01 7.06
CA GLY A 106 -29.33 -1.30 7.09
C GLY A 106 -28.76 -2.36 6.13
N TYR A 107 -27.84 -2.00 5.23
CA TYR A 107 -27.15 -2.92 4.33
C TYR A 107 -25.62 -2.73 4.41
N PRO A 108 -24.96 -3.30 5.45
CA PRO A 108 -23.54 -3.11 5.65
C PRO A 108 -22.72 -3.77 4.52
N ILE A 109 -21.87 -2.99 3.86
CA ILE A 109 -20.97 -3.44 2.78
C ILE A 109 -19.62 -3.82 3.39
N VAL A 110 -19.56 -5.01 3.99
CA VAL A 110 -18.38 -5.45 4.76
C VAL A 110 -17.99 -6.88 4.47
N TYR A 111 -16.69 -7.14 4.57
CA TYR A 111 -16.10 -8.46 4.47
C TYR A 111 -14.97 -8.63 5.48
N GLY A 112 -15.00 -9.74 6.23
CA GLY A 112 -13.98 -10.09 7.21
C GLY A 112 -14.45 -10.01 8.66
N ASP A 113 -13.49 -9.87 9.57
CA ASP A 113 -13.75 -9.70 11.00
C ASP A 113 -13.93 -8.22 11.35
N TRP A 114 -15.11 -7.87 11.84
CA TRP A 114 -15.46 -6.52 12.30
C TRP A 114 -14.60 -6.02 13.46
N THR A 115 -14.12 -6.92 14.31
CA THR A 115 -13.25 -6.55 15.44
C THR A 115 -11.89 -6.13 14.94
N ALA A 116 -11.37 -6.81 13.90
CA ALA A 116 -10.13 -6.41 13.25
C ALA A 116 -10.26 -5.03 12.58
N ILE A 117 -11.42 -4.69 12.00
CA ILE A 117 -11.65 -3.36 11.41
C ILE A 117 -11.77 -2.27 12.48
N SER A 118 -12.38 -2.57 13.62
CA SER A 118 -12.64 -1.56 14.66
C SER A 118 -11.45 -1.31 15.59
N ASP A 119 -10.67 -2.35 15.88
CA ASP A 119 -9.60 -2.32 16.89
C ASP A 119 -8.18 -2.27 16.28
N SER A 120 -8.05 -2.29 14.94
CA SER A 120 -6.74 -2.22 14.29
C SER A 120 -6.12 -0.82 14.41
N GLU A 121 -4.85 -0.77 14.80
CA GLU A 121 -4.02 0.44 14.77
C GLU A 121 -3.65 0.86 13.34
N TYR A 122 -3.77 -0.06 12.38
CA TYR A 122 -3.37 0.13 10.98
C TYR A 122 -4.58 -0.06 10.06
N ILE A 123 -5.40 0.98 9.96
CA ILE A 123 -6.55 1.07 9.05
C ILE A 123 -6.20 2.04 7.93
N ALA A 124 -6.30 1.59 6.68
CA ALA A 124 -6.27 2.47 5.53
C ALA A 124 -7.67 3.01 5.28
N SER A 125 -7.84 4.34 5.24
CA SER A 125 -9.12 4.99 5.01
C SER A 125 -9.08 5.78 3.71
N ILE A 126 -9.90 5.38 2.74
CA ILE A 126 -9.95 5.96 1.40
C ILE A 126 -11.29 6.69 1.26
N SER A 127 -11.24 7.98 0.94
CA SER A 127 -12.40 8.76 0.54
C SER A 127 -12.40 8.93 -0.97
N TYR A 128 -13.48 8.51 -1.63
CA TYR A 128 -13.66 8.59 -3.07
C TYR A 128 -14.98 9.29 -3.41
N VAL A 129 -14.97 10.20 -4.38
CA VAL A 129 -16.15 10.99 -4.74
C VAL A 129 -16.66 10.59 -6.11
N LEU A 130 -17.92 10.17 -6.17
CA LEU A 130 -18.67 10.01 -7.41
C LEU A 130 -19.42 11.31 -7.71
N PRO A 131 -19.27 11.93 -8.89
CA PRO A 131 -19.91 13.21 -9.19
C PRO A 131 -21.41 13.11 -9.56
N GLY A 132 -21.88 11.95 -10.03
CA GLY A 132 -23.23 11.82 -10.58
C GLY A 132 -23.36 10.57 -11.46
N ASN A 133 -24.55 10.38 -12.06
CA ASN A 133 -24.83 9.27 -12.99
C ASN A 133 -24.70 9.68 -14.48
N GLY A 134 -23.67 10.46 -14.83
CA GLY A 134 -23.43 11.02 -16.18
C GLY A 134 -24.49 12.02 -16.73
N THR A 135 -25.74 11.92 -16.31
CA THR A 135 -26.90 12.71 -16.75
C THR A 135 -27.41 13.67 -15.67
N CYS A 136 -27.04 13.44 -14.42
CA CYS A 136 -27.43 14.27 -13.28
C CYS A 136 -26.24 14.41 -12.33
N TYR A 137 -26.00 15.63 -11.85
CA TYR A 137 -25.05 15.90 -10.79
C TYR A 137 -25.72 15.58 -9.46
N ASP A 138 -25.28 14.49 -8.82
CA ASP A 138 -25.82 13.98 -7.55
C ASP A 138 -24.66 13.33 -6.75
N PRO A 139 -23.73 14.12 -6.18
CA PRO A 139 -22.48 13.56 -5.70
C PRO A 139 -22.65 12.60 -4.52
N ARG A 140 -21.83 11.57 -4.50
CA ARG A 140 -21.77 10.59 -3.41
C ARG A 140 -20.34 10.41 -2.93
N ILE A 141 -20.18 10.29 -1.61
CA ILE A 141 -18.89 10.14 -0.95
C ILE A 141 -18.79 8.71 -0.45
N LEU A 142 -17.80 7.98 -0.92
CA LEU A 142 -17.51 6.61 -0.54
C LEU A 142 -16.34 6.62 0.45
N GLU A 143 -16.56 6.09 1.64
CA GLU A 143 -15.52 5.87 2.65
C GLU A 143 -15.20 4.38 2.76
N LEU A 144 -14.13 3.97 2.08
CA LEU A 144 -13.63 2.60 2.11
C LEU A 144 -12.54 2.47 3.18
N LYS A 145 -12.77 1.61 4.17
CA LYS A 145 -11.76 1.25 5.19
C LYS A 145 -11.22 -0.14 4.87
N LEU A 146 -9.90 -0.28 4.85
CA LEU A 146 -9.21 -1.53 4.58
C LEU A 146 -8.29 -1.90 5.75
N VAL A 147 -8.34 -3.17 6.15
CA VAL A 147 -7.49 -3.75 7.19
C VAL A 147 -6.98 -5.11 6.74
N ARG A 148 -5.83 -5.53 7.27
CA ARG A 148 -5.30 -6.87 7.01
C ARG A 148 -6.05 -7.92 7.84
N GLY A 149 -6.39 -9.03 7.17
CA GLY A 149 -7.11 -10.16 7.75
C GLY A 149 -6.26 -11.33 8.20
#